data_AF-Q333W4-F1
#
_entry.id   AF-Q333W4-F1
#
_cell.length_a   1.000
_cell.length_b   1.000
_cell.length_c   1.000
_cell.angle_alpha   90.00
_cell.angle_beta   90.00
_cell.angle_gamma   90.00
#
_symmetry.space_group_name_H-M   'P 1'
#
loop_
_entity.id
_entity.type
_entity.pdbx_description
1 polymer ?
#
loop_
_entity_poly.entity_id
_entity_poly.type
_entity_poly.pdbx_seq_one_letter_code
_entity_poly.pdbx_strand_id
1 'polypeptide(L)'
;MSAGSRSSRNAVAALRVVPAATAGVPKQRPAEPAQVMLTRVGLRLPERMSFEHWERTGAQLSGIVDSSSWCLGDWLVYGKEQYADRYRHVVQAVGLDYQTLRNYAWVAGRFPLARRRSGLSFQHHAEVAAMSPDDQDRWLDEAETQMWSVKQLRAAIKATRSDRTTETIKTALMPRIPIPDRRLTRWRQAAHQSSVELDQWIVSTLDRAAAETLDKTTHDETE
;
A
#
# COMPACT_ATOMS: atom_id res chain seq x y z
N MET A 1 16.44 44.89 -0.75
CA MET A 1 16.79 43.48 -1.00
C MET A 1 16.36 42.71 0.25
N SER A 2 15.14 42.17 0.28
CA SER A 2 14.78 40.76 -0.02
C SER A 2 15.54 39.76 0.85
N ALA A 3 14.96 38.78 1.54
CA ALA A 3 13.61 38.20 1.56
C ALA A 3 13.39 37.59 2.98
N GLY A 4 12.21 37.60 3.59
CA GLY A 4 11.10 36.75 3.21
C GLY A 4 11.06 35.47 4.08
N SER A 5 10.91 35.61 5.40
CA SER A 5 10.68 34.48 6.31
C SER A 5 9.23 34.03 6.21
N ARG A 6 8.98 32.92 5.51
CA ARG A 6 7.67 32.24 5.50
C ARG A 6 7.63 31.23 6.63
N SER A 7 7.00 31.63 7.73
CA SER A 7 6.57 30.76 8.82
C SER A 7 5.38 29.91 8.34
N SER A 8 5.64 28.66 7.96
CA SER A 8 4.59 27.67 7.70
C SER A 8 4.04 27.17 9.03
N ARG A 9 2.91 27.74 9.46
CA ARG A 9 2.12 27.26 10.59
C ARG A 9 1.39 25.98 10.19
N ASN A 10 1.92 24.82 10.59
CA ASN A 10 1.14 23.59 10.67
C ASN A 10 0.20 23.70 11.88
N ALA A 11 -1.02 24.20 11.65
CA ALA A 11 -2.09 24.12 12.64
C ALA A 11 -2.69 22.71 12.58
N VAL A 12 -2.21 21.82 13.46
CA VAL A 12 -2.90 20.57 13.76
C VAL A 12 -4.21 20.94 14.45
N ALA A 13 -5.35 20.72 13.78
CA ALA A 13 -6.66 20.86 14.40
C ALA A 13 -6.77 19.85 15.55
N ALA A 14 -6.64 20.34 16.78
CA ALA A 14 -6.87 19.56 17.98
C ALA A 14 -8.32 19.05 17.97
N LEU A 15 -8.48 17.72 17.99
CA LEU A 15 -9.78 17.07 18.10
C LEU A 15 -10.37 17.38 19.49
N ARG A 16 -11.20 18.43 19.59
CA ARG A 16 -11.90 18.77 20.82
C ARG A 16 -13.26 18.08 20.81
N VAL A 17 -13.34 16.91 21.44
CA VAL A 17 -14.62 16.26 21.75
C VAL A 17 -15.24 17.02 22.93
N VAL A 18 -16.36 17.71 22.70
CA VAL A 18 -17.13 18.38 23.76
C VAL A 18 -18.17 17.38 24.30
N PRO A 19 -18.23 17.10 25.61
CA PRO A 19 -19.27 16.27 26.19
C PRO A 19 -20.62 17.01 26.22
N ALA A 20 -21.72 16.27 26.08
CA ALA A 20 -23.08 16.81 26.12
C ALA A 20 -23.39 17.43 27.50
N ALA A 21 -23.70 18.73 27.52
CA ALA A 21 -24.05 19.46 28.74
C ALA A 21 -25.53 19.28 29.11
N THR A 22 -25.77 19.00 30.39
CA THR A 22 -27.08 18.97 31.05
C THR A 22 -27.72 20.36 31.15
N ALA A 23 -29.05 20.38 31.06
CA ALA A 23 -29.90 21.55 30.84
C ALA A 23 -29.86 22.63 31.94
N GLY A 24 -29.84 23.90 31.51
CA GLY A 24 -30.09 25.10 32.32
C GLY A 24 -30.68 26.23 31.44
N VAL A 25 -31.64 26.96 32.01
CA VAL A 25 -32.57 27.98 31.44
C VAL A 25 -31.91 29.11 30.61
N PRO A 26 -32.56 29.67 29.56
CA PRO A 26 -31.88 30.42 28.50
C PRO A 26 -31.69 31.90 28.85
N LYS A 27 -30.44 32.38 28.82
CA LYS A 27 -30.12 33.79 28.58
C LYS A 27 -29.86 33.96 27.08
N GLN A 28 -30.52 34.95 26.47
CA GLN A 28 -30.41 35.27 25.04
C GLN A 28 -28.93 35.42 24.66
N ARG A 29 -28.41 34.40 23.97
CA ARG A 29 -27.08 34.38 23.37
C ARG A 29 -27.14 35.22 22.09
N PRO A 30 -26.15 36.09 21.81
CA PRO A 30 -26.04 36.70 20.50
C PRO A 30 -26.02 35.57 19.45
N ALA A 31 -26.75 35.75 18.35
CA ALA A 31 -26.93 34.73 17.31
C ALA A 31 -25.58 34.11 16.94
N GLU A 32 -25.37 32.85 17.36
CA GLU A 32 -24.12 32.17 17.08
C GLU A 32 -23.95 32.03 15.58
N PRO A 33 -22.71 32.18 15.06
CA PRO A 33 -22.47 31.95 13.65
C PRO A 33 -22.98 30.56 13.31
N ALA A 34 -23.72 30.46 12.22
CA ALA A 34 -24.37 29.26 11.77
C ALA A 34 -23.33 28.13 11.62
N GLN A 35 -23.22 27.27 12.64
CA GLN A 35 -22.12 26.32 12.80
C GLN A 35 -22.46 24.98 12.17
N VAL A 36 -21.51 24.41 11.44
CA VAL A 36 -21.56 23.01 11.00
C VAL A 36 -21.28 22.11 12.19
N MET A 37 -22.17 21.16 12.48
CA MET A 37 -21.99 20.21 13.57
C MET A 37 -21.90 18.78 13.05
N LEU A 38 -20.75 18.14 13.29
CA LEU A 38 -20.59 16.70 13.08
C LEU A 38 -21.22 15.94 14.24
N THR A 39 -22.07 14.97 13.94
CA THR A 39 -22.68 14.06 14.91
C THR A 39 -22.22 12.63 14.62
N ARG A 40 -22.53 11.68 15.51
CA ARG A 40 -22.21 10.26 15.29
C ARG A 40 -22.81 9.69 13.99
N VAL A 41 -23.96 10.21 13.56
CA VAL A 41 -24.76 9.63 12.46
C VAL A 41 -24.91 10.57 11.27
N GLY A 42 -24.23 11.72 11.24
CA GLY A 42 -24.33 12.64 10.13
C GLY A 42 -23.89 14.07 10.44
N LEU A 43 -24.17 14.98 9.51
CA LEU A 43 -23.78 16.37 9.55
C LEU A 43 -25.03 17.26 9.68
N ARG A 44 -25.04 18.17 10.66
CA ARG A 44 -26.06 19.23 10.73
C ARG A 44 -25.49 20.50 10.10
N LEU A 45 -26.13 20.95 9.05
CA LEU A 45 -25.81 22.19 8.33
C LEU A 45 -26.76 23.30 8.78
N PRO A 46 -26.32 24.56 8.84
CA PRO A 46 -27.19 25.69 9.11
C PRO A 46 -28.20 25.94 7.98
N GLU A 47 -29.35 26.53 8.31
CA GLU A 47 -30.46 26.79 7.37
C GLU A 47 -30.05 27.65 6.16
N ARG A 48 -29.09 28.55 6.34
CA ARG A 48 -28.53 29.40 5.28
C ARG A 48 -27.02 29.31 5.31
N MET A 49 -26.47 28.65 4.29
CA MET A 49 -25.03 28.47 4.07
C MET A 49 -24.67 29.01 2.69
N SER A 50 -23.58 29.77 2.59
CA SER A 50 -23.04 30.16 1.29
C SER A 50 -22.39 28.97 0.59
N PHE A 51 -22.39 28.98 -0.75
CA PHE A 51 -21.75 27.93 -1.56
C PHE A 51 -20.27 27.74 -1.18
N GLU A 52 -19.51 28.83 -1.04
CA GLU A 52 -18.10 28.78 -0.65
C GLU A 52 -17.88 28.15 0.74
N HIS A 53 -18.79 28.41 1.70
CA HIS A 53 -18.71 27.80 3.02
C HIS A 53 -19.06 26.31 2.98
N TRP A 54 -20.04 25.93 2.16
CA TRP A 54 -20.39 24.53 1.90
C TRP A 54 -19.24 23.76 1.25
N GLU A 55 -18.62 24.32 0.21
CA GLU A 55 -17.47 23.74 -0.49
C GLU A 55 -16.30 23.51 0.46
N ARG A 56 -15.93 24.53 1.26
CA ARG A 56 -14.88 24.42 2.27
C ARG A 56 -15.19 23.34 3.31
N THR A 57 -16.45 23.24 3.73
CA THR A 57 -16.90 22.20 4.67
C THR A 57 -16.70 20.81 4.06
N GLY A 58 -17.05 20.62 2.78
CA GLY A 58 -16.79 19.38 2.06
C GLY A 58 -15.30 19.01 2.02
N ALA A 59 -14.43 19.97 1.71
CA ALA A 59 -12.98 19.76 1.71
C ALA A 59 -12.44 19.37 3.10
N GLN A 60 -12.94 20.01 4.16
CA GLN A 60 -12.57 19.68 5.54
C GLN A 60 -13.03 18.27 5.94
N LEU A 61 -14.25 17.87 5.56
CA LEU A 61 -14.76 16.52 5.81
C LEU A 61 -13.93 15.46 5.09
N SER A 62 -13.55 15.71 3.84
CA SER A 62 -12.64 14.82 3.11
C SER A 62 -11.32 14.66 3.85
N GLY A 63 -10.71 15.76 4.32
CA GLY A 63 -9.47 15.72 5.09
C GLY A 63 -9.60 14.93 6.42
N ILE A 64 -10.74 15.03 7.10
CA ILE A 64 -11.02 14.24 8.32
C ILE A 64 -11.10 12.74 7.98
N VAL A 65 -11.83 12.39 6.92
CA VAL A 65 -11.98 10.99 6.49
C VAL A 65 -10.62 10.42 6.08
N ASP A 66 -9.84 11.14 5.28
CA ASP A 66 -8.52 10.70 4.82
C ASP A 66 -7.51 10.56 5.97
N SER A 67 -7.54 11.47 6.95
CA SER A 67 -6.65 11.43 8.11
C SER A 67 -7.06 10.39 9.17
N SER A 68 -8.33 10.00 9.23
CA SER A 68 -8.84 9.05 10.23
C SER A 68 -8.09 7.71 10.23
N SER A 69 -7.75 7.20 9.03
CA SER A 69 -7.00 5.95 8.87
C SER A 69 -5.58 6.07 9.44
N TRP A 70 -4.92 7.22 9.23
CA TRP A 70 -3.61 7.51 9.82
C TRP A 70 -3.69 7.59 11.34
N CYS A 71 -4.63 8.37 11.88
CA CYS A 71 -4.78 8.52 13.33
C CYS A 71 -5.05 7.20 14.04
N LEU A 72 -5.93 6.36 13.48
CA LEU A 72 -6.20 5.03 14.02
C LEU A 72 -4.97 4.12 13.93
N GLY A 73 -4.25 4.16 12.79
CA GLY A 73 -3.00 3.41 12.62
C GLY A 73 -1.93 3.81 13.63
N ASP A 74 -1.71 5.11 13.83
CA ASP A 74 -0.73 5.64 14.79
C ASP A 74 -1.06 5.26 16.23
N TRP A 75 -2.33 5.39 16.60
CA TRP A 75 -2.83 4.99 17.92
C TRP A 75 -2.61 3.49 18.17
N LEU A 76 -2.84 2.63 17.16
CA LEU A 76 -2.60 1.19 17.25
C LEU A 76 -1.11 0.85 17.33
N VAL A 77 -0.26 1.49 16.53
CA VAL A 77 1.20 1.28 16.57
C VAL A 77 1.74 1.63 17.96
N TYR A 78 1.38 2.80 18.48
CA TYR A 78 1.74 3.22 19.84
C TYR A 78 1.23 2.22 20.89
N GLY A 79 -0.04 1.84 20.81
CA GLY A 79 -0.65 0.91 21.77
C GLY A 79 0.00 -0.46 21.80
N LYS A 80 0.44 -0.97 20.65
CA LYS A 80 1.15 -2.27 20.55
C LYS A 80 2.49 -2.24 21.26
N GLU A 81 3.23 -1.14 21.13
CA GLU A 81 4.54 -0.97 21.77
C GLU A 81 4.44 -0.80 23.29
N GLN A 82 3.43 -0.06 23.75
CA GLN A 82 3.32 0.33 25.16
C GLN A 82 2.46 -0.63 26.00
N TYR A 83 1.51 -1.35 25.39
CA TYR A 83 0.46 -2.08 26.12
C TYR A 83 0.21 -3.49 25.60
N ALA A 84 1.27 -4.29 25.42
CA ALA A 84 1.21 -5.64 24.86
C ALA A 84 0.02 -6.51 25.34
N ASP A 85 -0.18 -6.65 26.65
CA ASP A 85 -1.21 -7.53 27.23
C ASP A 85 -2.63 -6.97 27.17
N ARG A 86 -2.78 -5.64 27.09
CA ARG A 86 -4.08 -4.94 27.09
C ARG A 86 -4.54 -4.52 25.71
N TYR A 87 -3.64 -4.55 24.73
CA TYR A 87 -3.88 -4.14 23.35
C TYR A 87 -5.10 -4.86 22.72
N ARG A 88 -5.20 -6.18 22.92
CA ARG A 88 -6.30 -6.98 22.34
C ARG A 88 -7.67 -6.60 22.90
N HIS A 89 -7.75 -6.26 24.18
CA HIS A 89 -9.01 -5.89 24.84
C HIS A 89 -9.52 -4.53 24.36
N VAL A 90 -8.62 -3.55 24.20
CA VAL A 90 -8.98 -2.20 23.74
C VAL A 90 -9.37 -2.21 22.26
N VAL A 91 -8.70 -3.00 21.42
CA VAL A 91 -9.06 -3.15 19.99
C VAL A 91 -10.48 -3.68 19.81
N GLN A 92 -10.93 -4.62 20.64
CA GLN A 92 -12.31 -5.14 20.59
C GLN A 92 -13.35 -4.08 20.98
N ALA A 93 -13.01 -3.14 21.86
CA ALA A 93 -13.92 -2.07 22.30
C ALA A 93 -14.13 -0.96 21.26
N VAL A 94 -13.24 -0.82 20.28
CA VAL A 94 -13.30 0.24 19.23
C VAL A 94 -14.42 -0.02 18.22
N GLY A 95 -14.91 -1.26 18.11
CA GLY A 95 -16.05 -1.61 17.25
C GLY A 95 -15.79 -1.52 15.75
N LEU A 96 -14.51 -1.45 15.33
CA LEU A 96 -14.09 -1.57 13.93
C LEU A 96 -13.61 -3.00 13.65
N ASP A 97 -13.73 -3.42 12.38
CA ASP A 97 -13.25 -4.72 11.96
C ASP A 97 -11.74 -4.90 12.24
N TYR A 98 -11.38 -6.05 12.79
CA TYR A 98 -10.01 -6.34 13.21
C TYR A 98 -9.02 -6.29 12.03
N GLN A 99 -9.43 -6.77 10.85
CA GLN A 99 -8.57 -6.80 9.67
C GLN A 99 -8.32 -5.39 9.14
N THR A 100 -9.32 -4.51 9.19
CA THR A 100 -9.16 -3.08 8.87
C THR A 100 -8.16 -2.40 9.82
N LEU A 101 -8.32 -2.59 11.13
CA LEU A 101 -7.41 -2.01 12.13
C LEU A 101 -5.97 -2.51 11.95
N ARG A 102 -5.80 -3.82 11.70
CA ARG A 102 -4.49 -4.41 11.42
C ARG A 102 -3.84 -3.80 10.17
N ASN A 103 -4.62 -3.59 9.11
CA ASN A 103 -4.12 -2.94 7.89
C ASN A 103 -3.69 -1.49 8.18
N TYR A 104 -4.48 -0.73 8.94
CA TYR A 104 -4.13 0.64 9.30
C TYR A 104 -2.84 0.73 10.09
N ALA A 105 -2.69 -0.09 11.13
CA ALA A 105 -1.47 -0.16 11.92
C ALA A 105 -0.25 -0.56 11.07
N TRP A 106 -0.43 -1.51 10.15
CA TRP A 106 0.66 -1.96 9.28
C TRP A 106 1.15 -0.84 8.35
N VAL A 107 0.25 -0.15 7.65
CA VAL A 107 0.65 0.97 6.78
C VAL A 107 1.23 2.12 7.61
N ALA A 108 0.60 2.51 8.72
CA ALA A 108 1.10 3.58 9.59
C ALA A 108 2.52 3.30 10.10
N GLY A 109 2.82 2.06 10.49
CA GLY A 109 4.16 1.65 10.91
C GLY A 109 5.20 1.64 9.79
N ARG A 110 4.79 1.53 8.52
CA ARG A 110 5.71 1.59 7.36
C ARG A 110 6.05 3.01 6.93
N PHE A 111 5.17 3.96 7.25
CA PHE A 111 5.33 5.38 6.93
C PHE A 111 5.31 6.24 8.20
N PRO A 112 6.47 6.46 8.83
CA PRO A 112 6.61 7.48 9.88
C PRO A 112 6.10 8.84 9.39
N LEU A 113 5.65 9.70 10.30
CA LEU A 113 5.05 11.00 9.97
C LEU A 113 5.86 11.82 8.95
N ALA A 114 7.19 11.80 9.04
CA ALA A 114 8.09 12.52 8.13
C ALA A 114 8.10 11.98 6.68
N ARG A 115 7.68 10.74 6.44
CA ARG A 115 7.62 10.12 5.10
C ARG A 115 6.22 10.16 4.46
N ARG A 116 5.23 10.73 5.16
CA ARG A 116 3.85 10.83 4.64
C ARG A 116 3.74 12.06 3.73
N ARG A 117 3.26 11.87 2.51
CA ARG A 117 3.02 12.95 1.56
C ARG A 117 1.59 13.46 1.74
N SER A 118 1.43 14.71 2.16
CA SER A 118 0.10 15.30 2.43
C SER A 118 -0.75 15.46 1.16
N GLY A 119 -0.12 15.51 -0.02
CA GLY A 119 -0.81 15.49 -1.32
C GLY A 119 -1.40 14.13 -1.69
N LEU A 120 -1.07 13.06 -0.95
CA LEU A 120 -1.50 11.69 -1.25
C LEU A 120 -2.33 11.09 -0.11
N SER A 121 -3.41 10.41 -0.48
CA SER A 121 -4.27 9.74 0.50
C SER A 121 -3.59 8.52 1.16
N PHE A 122 -4.15 8.07 2.28
CA PHE A 122 -3.74 6.84 2.95
C PHE A 122 -3.67 5.62 2.00
N GLN A 123 -4.61 5.54 1.05
CA GLN A 123 -4.68 4.42 0.10
C GLN A 123 -3.49 4.39 -0.88
N HIS A 124 -2.96 5.55 -1.30
CA HIS A 124 -1.73 5.57 -2.11
C HIS A 124 -0.57 4.90 -1.38
N HIS A 125 -0.43 5.22 -0.10
CA HIS A 125 0.60 4.63 0.76
C HIS A 125 0.35 3.13 0.98
N ALA A 126 -0.91 2.71 1.12
CA ALA A 126 -1.27 1.31 1.26
C ALA A 126 -0.87 0.45 0.04
N GLU A 127 -1.01 0.98 -1.19
CA GLU A 127 -0.62 0.24 -2.42
C GLU A 127 0.87 -0.12 -2.45
N VAL A 128 1.72 0.74 -1.89
CA VAL A 128 3.18 0.58 -1.93
C VAL A 128 3.77 0.05 -0.62
N ALA A 129 2.98 -0.07 0.45
CA ALA A 129 3.45 -0.42 1.79
C ALA A 129 4.25 -1.75 1.85
N ALA A 130 3.95 -2.69 0.96
CA ALA A 130 4.64 -3.98 0.86
C ALA A 130 6.00 -3.92 0.11
N MET A 131 6.32 -2.81 -0.55
CA MET A 131 7.55 -2.64 -1.33
C MET A 131 8.75 -2.26 -0.44
N SER A 132 9.96 -2.21 -1.02
CA SER A 132 11.14 -1.66 -0.34
C SER A 132 10.96 -0.16 -0.08
N PRO A 133 11.64 0.42 0.92
CA PRO A 133 11.57 1.86 1.19
C PRO A 133 11.85 2.73 -0.05
N ASP A 134 12.84 2.34 -0.86
CA ASP A 134 13.22 3.08 -2.08
C ASP A 134 12.12 3.04 -3.14
N ASP A 135 11.51 1.86 -3.38
CA ASP A 135 10.40 1.74 -4.32
C ASP A 135 9.16 2.47 -3.81
N GLN A 136 8.91 2.47 -2.49
CA GLN A 136 7.83 3.26 -1.90
C GLN A 136 7.99 4.74 -2.22
N ASP A 137 9.17 5.31 -1.96
CA ASP A 137 9.41 6.72 -2.17
C ASP A 137 9.33 7.09 -3.65
N ARG A 138 9.96 6.30 -4.52
CA ARG A 138 9.87 6.49 -5.98
C ARG A 138 8.42 6.54 -6.47
N TRP A 139 7.61 5.54 -6.11
CA TRP A 139 6.22 5.48 -6.58
C TRP A 139 5.34 6.58 -6.01
N LEU A 140 5.58 6.99 -4.77
CA LEU A 140 4.84 8.07 -4.14
C LEU A 140 5.25 9.44 -4.71
N ASP A 141 6.53 9.66 -5.01
CA ASP A 141 7.00 10.88 -5.69
C ASP A 141 6.42 11.00 -7.11
N GLU A 142 6.39 9.90 -7.86
CA GLU A 142 5.75 9.84 -9.18
C GLU A 142 4.25 10.13 -9.09
N ALA A 143 3.55 9.53 -8.13
CA ALA A 143 2.12 9.75 -7.93
C ALA A 143 1.79 11.19 -7.55
N GLU A 144 2.59 11.82 -6.68
CA GLU A 144 2.39 13.22 -6.29
C GLU A 144 2.69 14.17 -7.45
N THR A 145 3.80 13.96 -8.16
CA THR A 145 4.23 14.79 -9.29
C THR A 145 3.23 14.74 -10.45
N GLN A 146 2.72 13.55 -10.77
CA GLN A 146 1.77 13.36 -11.86
C GLN A 146 0.31 13.47 -11.43
N MET A 147 0.05 13.76 -10.15
CA MET A 147 -1.30 13.82 -9.56
C MET A 147 -2.12 12.56 -9.86
N TRP A 148 -1.49 11.39 -9.74
CA TRP A 148 -2.16 10.13 -10.00
C TRP A 148 -3.22 9.84 -8.94
N SER A 149 -4.34 9.28 -9.39
CA SER A 149 -5.25 8.54 -8.53
C SER A 149 -4.65 7.20 -8.10
N VAL A 150 -5.17 6.61 -7.02
CA VAL A 150 -4.77 5.27 -6.54
C VAL A 150 -4.87 4.22 -7.65
N LYS A 151 -5.89 4.34 -8.52
CA LYS A 151 -6.08 3.43 -9.66
C LYS A 151 -4.95 3.57 -10.69
N GLN A 152 -4.54 4.79 -10.99
CA GLN A 152 -3.42 5.06 -11.91
C GLN A 152 -2.10 4.57 -11.32
N LEU A 153 -1.85 4.84 -10.04
CA LEU A 153 -0.68 4.30 -9.34
C LEU A 153 -0.64 2.76 -9.42
N ARG A 154 -1.75 2.08 -9.10
CA ARG A 154 -1.85 0.62 -9.20
C ARG A 154 -1.60 0.10 -10.62
N ALA A 155 -2.12 0.80 -11.63
CA ALA A 155 -1.90 0.45 -13.03
C ALA A 155 -0.43 0.61 -13.43
N ALA A 156 0.22 1.70 -13.03
CA ALA A 156 1.64 1.95 -13.29
C ALA A 156 2.53 0.89 -12.63
N ILE A 157 2.29 0.56 -11.35
CA ILE A 157 3.00 -0.52 -10.63
C ILE A 157 2.88 -1.85 -11.38
N LYS A 158 1.67 -2.18 -11.88
CA LYS A 158 1.43 -3.42 -12.60
C LYS A 158 2.14 -3.43 -13.95
N ALA A 159 2.15 -2.31 -14.67
CA ALA A 159 2.85 -2.17 -15.94
C ALA A 159 4.36 -2.44 -15.77
N THR A 160 5.01 -1.80 -14.79
CA THR A 160 6.45 -2.02 -14.52
C THR A 160 6.76 -3.45 -14.11
N ARG A 161 5.88 -4.14 -13.37
CA ARG A 161 6.05 -5.57 -13.09
C ARG A 161 5.92 -6.43 -14.34
N SER A 162 5.01 -6.07 -15.25
CA SER A 162 4.79 -6.80 -16.50
C SER A 162 5.96 -6.58 -17.46
N ASP A 163 6.50 -5.36 -17.55
CA ASP A 163 7.71 -5.06 -18.32
C ASP A 163 8.93 -5.76 -17.75
N ARG A 164 9.13 -5.74 -16.41
CA ARG A 164 10.17 -6.56 -15.76
C ARG A 164 9.95 -8.05 -15.98
N THR A 165 8.72 -8.54 -16.00
CA THR A 165 8.45 -9.96 -16.28
C THR A 165 8.72 -10.27 -17.75
N THR A 166 8.48 -9.33 -18.67
CA THR A 166 8.72 -9.50 -20.11
C THR A 166 10.20 -9.38 -20.47
N GLU A 167 10.96 -8.54 -19.77
CA GLU A 167 12.43 -8.41 -19.92
C GLU A 167 13.18 -9.49 -19.13
N THR A 168 12.67 -9.94 -17.97
CA THR A 168 13.33 -10.97 -17.14
C THR A 168 12.86 -12.39 -17.48
N ILE A 169 11.78 -12.57 -18.26
CA ILE A 169 11.28 -13.89 -18.69
C ILE A 169 11.12 -13.95 -20.23
N LYS A 170 12.25 -14.22 -20.90
CA LYS A 170 12.31 -15.33 -21.87
C LYS A 170 12.81 -16.60 -21.17
N THR A 171 12.39 -16.85 -19.92
CA THR A 171 12.65 -18.10 -19.21
C THR A 171 11.39 -18.94 -19.24
N ALA A 172 11.26 -19.78 -20.25
CA ALA A 172 10.17 -20.75 -20.31
C ALA A 172 10.27 -21.70 -19.09
N LEU A 173 9.20 -21.82 -18.32
CA LEU A 173 9.11 -22.83 -17.27
C LEU A 173 8.88 -24.20 -17.92
N MET A 174 9.75 -25.17 -17.66
CA MET A 174 9.56 -26.54 -18.13
C MET A 174 8.22 -27.11 -17.61
N PRO A 175 7.42 -27.81 -18.43
CA PRO A 175 6.23 -28.54 -17.97
C PRO A 175 6.60 -29.55 -16.88
N ARG A 176 5.78 -29.65 -15.82
CA ARG A 176 5.98 -30.63 -14.74
C ARG A 176 5.64 -32.03 -15.24
N ILE A 177 6.66 -32.74 -15.74
CA ILE A 177 6.55 -34.13 -16.16
C ILE A 177 6.83 -35.02 -14.93
N PRO A 178 5.90 -35.90 -14.50
CA PRO A 178 6.18 -36.85 -13.43
C PRO A 178 7.21 -37.88 -13.88
N ILE A 179 8.32 -37.96 -13.15
CA ILE A 179 9.45 -38.83 -13.49
C ILE A 179 9.46 -40.02 -12.52
N PRO A 180 9.39 -41.28 -13.01
CA PRO A 180 9.51 -42.45 -12.16
C PRO A 180 10.86 -42.48 -11.41
N ASP A 181 10.86 -42.84 -10.13
CA ASP A 181 12.06 -42.81 -9.27
C ASP A 181 13.27 -43.52 -9.87
N ARG A 182 13.05 -44.67 -10.53
CA ARG A 182 14.11 -45.43 -11.23
C ARG A 182 14.89 -44.59 -12.26
N ARG A 183 14.22 -43.64 -12.94
CA ARG A 183 14.86 -42.75 -13.91
C ARG A 183 15.62 -41.64 -13.19
N LEU A 184 15.00 -41.05 -12.17
CA LEU A 184 15.62 -40.00 -11.36
C LEU A 184 16.90 -40.47 -10.66
N THR A 185 16.88 -41.69 -10.11
CA THR A 185 18.07 -42.30 -9.48
C THR A 185 19.21 -42.47 -10.48
N ARG A 186 18.93 -42.92 -11.71
CA ARG A 186 19.96 -43.04 -12.76
C ARG A 186 20.54 -41.70 -13.16
N TRP A 187 19.72 -40.65 -13.27
CA TRP A 187 20.19 -39.30 -13.60
C TRP A 187 21.05 -38.71 -12.50
N ARG A 188 20.69 -38.91 -11.22
CA ARG A 188 21.54 -38.52 -10.07
C ARG A 188 22.89 -39.22 -10.10
N GLN A 189 22.90 -40.53 -10.40
CA GLN A 189 24.14 -41.29 -10.51
C GLN A 189 25.03 -40.78 -11.65
N ALA A 190 24.44 -40.47 -12.81
CA ALA A 190 25.17 -39.93 -13.96
C ALA A 190 25.72 -38.51 -13.69
N ALA A 191 24.95 -37.66 -13.01
CA ALA A 191 25.37 -36.33 -12.57
C ALA A 191 26.56 -36.42 -11.60
N HIS A 192 26.48 -37.31 -10.61
CA HIS A 192 27.57 -37.58 -9.67
C HIS A 192 28.84 -38.10 -10.37
N GLN A 193 28.71 -39.00 -11.34
CA GLN A 193 29.85 -39.49 -12.14
C GLN A 193 30.48 -38.39 -13.00
N SER A 194 29.68 -37.39 -13.38
CA SER A 194 30.12 -36.22 -14.15
C SER A 194 30.55 -35.05 -13.26
N SER A 195 30.57 -35.23 -11.92
CA SER A 195 30.92 -34.22 -10.92
C SER A 195 30.15 -32.90 -11.06
N VAL A 196 28.86 -32.96 -11.45
CA VAL A 196 27.97 -31.81 -11.58
C VAL A 196 26.67 -32.04 -10.83
N GLU A 197 25.99 -30.96 -10.45
CA GLU A 197 24.67 -31.02 -9.85
C GLU A 197 23.62 -31.54 -10.85
N LEU A 198 22.57 -32.19 -10.34
CA LEU A 198 21.57 -32.88 -11.17
C LEU A 198 20.88 -31.95 -12.17
N ASP A 199 20.53 -30.73 -11.75
CA ASP A 199 19.86 -29.74 -12.59
C ASP A 199 20.75 -29.29 -13.75
N GLN A 200 22.01 -28.96 -13.46
CA GLN A 200 23.01 -28.60 -14.47
C GLN A 200 23.28 -29.75 -15.44
N TRP A 201 23.35 -30.98 -14.93
CA TRP A 201 23.51 -32.18 -15.75
C TRP A 201 22.31 -32.40 -16.69
N ILE A 202 21.08 -32.19 -16.21
CA ILE A 202 19.85 -32.32 -17.01
C ILE A 202 19.85 -31.27 -18.13
N VAL A 203 20.08 -29.99 -17.80
CA VAL A 203 20.07 -28.89 -18.78
C VAL A 203 21.12 -29.13 -19.87
N SER A 204 22.37 -29.36 -19.48
CA SER A 204 23.46 -29.59 -20.46
C SER A 204 23.26 -30.84 -21.32
N THR A 205 22.62 -31.88 -20.78
CA THR A 205 22.31 -33.10 -21.55
C THR A 205 21.18 -32.87 -22.54
N LEU A 206 20.15 -32.11 -22.16
CA LEU A 206 19.08 -31.73 -23.07
C LEU A 206 19.58 -30.79 -24.16
N ASP A 207 20.44 -29.83 -23.83
CA ASP A 207 21.01 -28.89 -24.79
C ASP A 207 21.86 -29.62 -25.85
N ARG A 208 22.69 -30.58 -25.43
CA ARG A 208 23.49 -31.40 -26.35
C ARG A 208 22.62 -32.26 -27.26
N ALA A 209 21.61 -32.92 -26.70
CA ALA A 209 20.68 -33.74 -27.47
C ALA A 209 19.87 -32.89 -28.48
N ALA A 210 19.49 -31.67 -28.09
CA ALA A 210 18.84 -30.73 -28.98
C ALA A 210 19.77 -30.31 -30.12
N ALA A 211 21.02 -29.94 -29.82
CA ALA A 211 22.02 -29.56 -30.82
C ALA A 211 22.27 -30.68 -31.84
N GLU A 212 22.51 -31.92 -31.37
CA GLU A 212 22.69 -33.09 -32.24
C GLU A 212 21.49 -33.36 -33.15
N THR A 213 20.27 -33.09 -32.68
CA THR A 213 19.04 -33.32 -33.45
C THR A 213 18.82 -32.21 -34.48
N LEU A 214 19.06 -30.95 -34.10
CA LEU A 214 18.91 -29.79 -34.98
C LEU A 214 19.98 -29.79 -36.09
N ASP A 215 21.21 -30.19 -35.78
CA ASP A 215 22.28 -30.31 -36.78
C ASP A 215 21.98 -31.39 -37.82
N LYS A 216 21.41 -32.53 -37.39
CA LYS A 216 20.99 -33.61 -38.32
C LYS A 216 19.85 -33.18 -39.24
N THR A 217 18.91 -32.40 -38.74
CA THR A 217 17.75 -31.93 -39.52
C THR A 217 18.19 -30.94 -40.61
N THR A 218 19.26 -30.17 -40.35
CA THR A 218 19.79 -29.19 -41.31
C THR A 218 20.56 -29.86 -42.46
N HIS A 219 21.05 -31.09 -42.28
CA HIS A 219 21.80 -31.80 -43.32
C HIS A 219 20.89 -32.55 -44.31
N ASP A 220 19.69 -32.97 -43.87
CA ASP A 220 18.71 -33.75 -44.64
C ASP A 220 17.83 -32.90 -45.57
N GLU A 221 17.85 -31.56 -45.45
CA GLU A 221 17.12 -30.62 -46.33
C GLU A 221 17.96 -30.10 -47.51
N THR A 222 19.21 -30.53 -47.63
CA THR A 222 20.18 -30.04 -48.65
C THR A 222 20.65 -31.07 -49.68
N GLU A 223 20.08 -32.29 -49.70
CA GLU A 223 20.24 -33.29 -50.77
C GLU A 223 18.96 -33.44 -51.60
#